data_AF-A0A3S1RY68-F1
#
_entry.id   AF-A0A3S1RY68-F1
#
_cell.length_a   1.000
_cell.length_b   1.000
_cell.length_c   1.000
_cell.angle_alpha   90.00
_cell.angle_beta   90.00
_cell.angle_gamma   90.00
#
_symmetry.space_group_name_H-M   'P 1'
#
loop_
_entity.id
_entity.type
_entity.pdbx_description
1 polymer ?
#
loop_
_entity_poly.entity_id
_entity_poly.type
_entity_poly.pdbx_seq_one_letter_code
_entity_poly.pdbx_strand_id
1 'polypeptide(L)'
;RRTARDVHDARTYAVANFARDMLSVSDNLRRALDAIPAEAKASGDAGFKALIEGVDLTERAMLSALERHGVKKLAPEGEKFDPNFHQAMFEVPNPEVPAGTVVQVVQPGYSIGERVLRPAMVGVAKGGPKATAEAKVEPGPVNEQAEKDA
;
A
#
# COMPACT_ATOMS: atom_id res chain seq x y z
N ARG A 1 -19.10 -14.34 22.94
CA ARG A 1 -17.81 -14.01 22.27
C ARG A 1 -17.94 -13.93 20.74
N ARG A 2 -18.55 -14.90 20.03
CA ARG A 2 -18.77 -14.82 18.56
C ARG A 2 -19.60 -13.59 18.15
N THR A 3 -20.77 -13.37 18.76
CA THR A 3 -21.65 -12.22 18.44
C THR A 3 -20.95 -10.86 18.59
N ALA A 4 -20.09 -10.69 19.60
CA ALA A 4 -19.35 -9.45 19.80
C ALA A 4 -18.31 -9.22 18.68
N ARG A 5 -17.67 -10.29 18.21
CA ARG A 5 -16.73 -10.22 17.07
C ARG A 5 -17.49 -9.89 15.79
N ASP A 6 -18.60 -10.56 15.52
CA ASP A 6 -19.41 -10.32 14.32
C ASP A 6 -19.94 -8.88 14.25
N VAL A 7 -20.34 -8.31 15.41
CA VAL A 7 -20.76 -6.90 15.50
C VAL A 7 -19.60 -5.94 15.27
N HIS A 8 -18.41 -6.26 15.79
CA HIS A 8 -17.20 -5.46 15.55
C HIS A 8 -16.83 -5.47 14.06
N ASP A 9 -16.76 -6.66 13.45
CA ASP A 9 -16.43 -6.85 12.05
C ASP A 9 -17.46 -6.14 11.14
N ALA A 10 -18.76 -6.26 11.46
CA ALA A 10 -19.80 -5.56 10.73
C ALA A 10 -19.62 -4.04 10.77
N ARG A 11 -19.22 -3.47 11.91
CA ARG A 11 -18.94 -2.02 12.04
C ARG A 11 -17.71 -1.61 11.24
N THR A 12 -16.62 -2.37 11.37
CA THR A 12 -15.36 -2.09 10.67
C THR A 12 -15.52 -2.19 9.15
N TYR A 13 -16.30 -3.15 8.67
CA TYR A 13 -16.42 -3.45 7.24
C TYR A 13 -17.67 -2.90 6.57
N ALA A 14 -18.57 -2.23 7.30
CA ALA A 14 -19.80 -1.64 6.73
C ALA A 14 -19.53 -0.70 5.55
N VAL A 15 -18.42 0.05 5.59
CA VAL A 15 -18.04 1.02 4.56
C VAL A 15 -17.12 0.46 3.49
N ALA A 16 -16.79 -0.83 3.51
CA ALA A 16 -15.75 -1.40 2.65
C ALA A 16 -16.05 -1.24 1.14
N ASN A 17 -17.29 -1.49 0.72
CA ASN A 17 -17.66 -1.34 -0.69
C ASN A 17 -17.66 0.13 -1.12
N PHE A 18 -18.21 1.02 -0.29
CA PHE A 18 -18.18 2.45 -0.53
C PHE A 18 -16.73 2.98 -0.62
N ALA A 19 -15.86 2.55 0.31
CA ALA A 19 -14.45 2.89 0.28
C ALA A 19 -13.78 2.42 -1.02
N ARG A 20 -14.09 1.21 -1.49
CA ARG A 20 -13.58 0.71 -2.79
C ARG A 20 -13.99 1.62 -3.95
N ASP A 21 -15.24 2.03 -4.01
CA ASP A 21 -15.72 2.92 -5.08
C ASP A 21 -15.07 4.29 -5.00
N MET A 22 -14.89 4.83 -3.79
CA MET A 22 -14.19 6.12 -3.59
C MET A 22 -12.71 6.06 -3.97
N LEU A 23 -12.05 4.92 -3.80
CA LEU A 23 -10.68 4.73 -4.32
C LEU A 23 -10.62 4.85 -5.84
N SER A 24 -11.63 4.37 -6.57
CA SER A 24 -11.72 4.56 -8.03
C SER A 24 -11.94 6.02 -8.40
N VAL A 25 -12.68 6.80 -7.59
CA VAL A 25 -12.83 8.25 -7.80
C VAL A 25 -11.48 8.96 -7.60
N SER A 26 -10.76 8.63 -6.53
CA SER A 26 -9.42 9.17 -6.27
C SER A 26 -8.44 8.85 -7.40
N ASP A 27 -8.45 7.63 -7.93
CA ASP A 27 -7.62 7.26 -9.08
C ASP A 27 -7.93 8.08 -10.34
N ASN A 28 -9.20 8.42 -10.56
CA ASN A 28 -9.59 9.24 -11.72
C ASN A 28 -9.10 10.69 -11.56
N LEU A 29 -9.09 11.24 -10.35
CA LEU A 29 -8.49 12.55 -10.08
C LEU A 29 -6.99 12.52 -10.37
N ARG A 30 -6.29 11.48 -9.90
CA ARG A 30 -4.85 11.29 -10.19
C ARG A 30 -4.60 11.13 -11.69
N ARG A 31 -5.39 10.29 -12.39
CA ARG A 31 -5.31 10.12 -13.84
C ARG A 31 -5.52 11.43 -14.58
N ALA A 32 -6.46 12.27 -14.14
CA ALA A 32 -6.69 13.58 -14.76
C ALA A 32 -5.45 14.49 -14.62
N LEU A 33 -4.79 14.49 -13.47
CA LEU A 33 -3.54 15.25 -13.23
C LEU A 33 -2.36 14.71 -14.06
N ASP A 34 -2.27 13.39 -14.20
CA ASP A 34 -1.20 12.72 -14.95
C ASP A 34 -1.36 12.88 -16.46
N ALA A 35 -2.60 12.99 -16.96
CA ALA A 35 -2.90 13.20 -18.37
C ALA A 35 -2.54 14.62 -18.88
N ILE A 36 -2.21 15.56 -17.99
CA ILE A 36 -1.85 16.92 -18.37
C ILE A 36 -0.44 16.91 -18.99
N PRO A 37 -0.27 17.37 -20.26
CA PRO A 37 1.03 17.44 -20.92
C PRO A 37 2.03 18.32 -20.16
N ALA A 38 3.32 17.99 -20.25
CA ALA A 38 4.38 18.72 -19.56
C ALA A 38 4.45 20.19 -20.01
N GLU A 39 4.22 20.44 -21.29
CA GLU A 39 4.18 21.77 -21.91
C GLU A 39 3.04 22.62 -21.33
N ALA A 40 1.88 22.00 -21.10
CA ALA A 40 0.74 22.67 -20.49
C ALA A 40 1.01 23.03 -19.02
N LYS A 41 1.70 22.16 -18.26
CA LYS A 41 2.14 22.45 -16.88
C LYS A 41 3.16 23.60 -16.83
N ALA A 42 4.03 23.68 -17.84
CA ALA A 42 5.08 24.68 -17.94
C ALA A 42 4.60 26.03 -18.50
N SER A 43 3.41 26.10 -19.10
CA SER A 43 2.85 27.29 -19.79
C SER A 43 2.80 28.57 -18.95
N GLY A 44 2.86 28.46 -17.61
CA GLY A 44 2.92 29.62 -16.73
C GLY A 44 1.55 30.20 -16.35
N ASP A 45 0.45 29.70 -16.93
CA ASP A 45 -0.90 30.20 -16.65
C ASP A 45 -1.29 29.98 -15.18
N ALA A 46 -1.53 31.08 -14.46
CA ALA A 46 -1.78 31.04 -13.03
C ALA A 46 -3.12 30.36 -12.68
N GLY A 47 -4.16 30.55 -13.50
CA GLY A 47 -5.47 29.93 -13.29
C GLY A 47 -5.40 28.41 -13.46
N PHE A 48 -4.70 27.95 -14.49
CA PHE A 48 -4.50 26.54 -14.75
C PHE A 48 -3.64 25.86 -13.67
N LYS A 49 -2.57 26.52 -13.19
CA LYS A 49 -1.79 26.03 -12.05
C LYS A 49 -2.64 25.88 -10.78
N ALA A 50 -3.47 26.88 -10.47
CA ALA A 50 -4.38 26.83 -9.33
C ALA A 50 -5.41 25.68 -9.45
N LEU A 51 -5.90 25.41 -10.66
CA LEU A 51 -6.77 24.26 -10.90
C LEU A 51 -6.07 22.92 -10.65
N ILE A 52 -4.84 22.75 -11.16
CA ILE A 52 -4.02 21.55 -10.93
C ILE A 52 -3.83 21.31 -9.43
N GLU A 53 -3.44 22.36 -8.70
CA GLU A 53 -3.26 22.31 -7.25
C GLU A 53 -4.56 21.96 -6.53
N GLY A 54 -5.68 22.58 -6.90
CA GLY A 54 -6.99 22.29 -6.31
C GLY A 54 -7.42 20.83 -6.49
N VAL A 55 -7.18 20.24 -7.67
CA VAL A 55 -7.48 18.83 -7.93
C VAL A 55 -6.55 17.90 -7.14
N ASP A 56 -5.25 18.19 -7.06
CA ASP A 56 -4.30 17.41 -6.24
C ASP A 56 -4.66 17.47 -4.76
N LEU A 57 -5.04 18.65 -4.25
CA LEU A 57 -5.49 18.81 -2.87
C LEU A 57 -6.79 18.02 -2.60
N THR A 58 -7.72 18.01 -3.55
CA THR A 58 -8.98 17.27 -3.45
C THR A 58 -8.73 15.76 -3.38
N GLU A 59 -7.83 15.23 -4.22
CA GLU A 59 -7.45 13.82 -4.21
C GLU A 59 -6.82 13.44 -2.86
N ARG A 60 -5.90 14.25 -2.35
CA ARG A 60 -5.28 14.05 -1.03
C ARG A 60 -6.29 14.09 0.11
N ALA A 61 -7.23 15.04 0.08
CA ALA A 61 -8.27 15.17 1.09
C ALA A 61 -9.21 13.95 1.09
N MET A 62 -9.53 13.42 -0.10
CA MET A 62 -10.31 12.19 -0.24
C MET A 62 -9.59 10.99 0.37
N LEU A 63 -8.31 10.78 0.04
CA LEU A 63 -7.51 9.70 0.63
C LEU A 63 -7.38 9.84 2.16
N SER A 64 -7.15 11.06 2.65
CA SER A 64 -7.08 11.35 4.09
C SER A 64 -8.40 11.10 4.80
N ALA A 65 -9.54 11.32 4.14
CA ALA A 65 -10.86 10.98 4.68
C ALA A 65 -11.02 9.46 4.81
N LEU A 66 -10.64 8.69 3.78
CA LEU A 66 -10.67 7.22 3.82
C LEU A 66 -9.77 6.68 4.94
N GLU A 67 -8.58 7.26 5.12
CA GLU A 67 -7.64 6.86 6.17
C GLU A 67 -8.21 7.00 7.58
N ARG A 68 -8.90 8.11 7.86
CA ARG A 68 -9.61 8.32 9.14
C ARG A 68 -10.71 7.28 9.40
N HIS A 69 -11.22 6.64 8.35
CA HIS A 69 -12.21 5.56 8.43
C HIS A 69 -11.58 4.16 8.34
N GLY A 70 -10.27 4.05 8.58
CA GLY A 70 -9.56 2.77 8.72
C GLY A 70 -9.05 2.17 7.42
N VAL A 71 -9.12 2.91 6.30
CA VAL A 71 -8.52 2.50 5.04
C VAL A 71 -7.02 2.77 5.07
N LYS A 72 -6.19 1.75 4.85
CA LYS A 72 -4.73 1.86 4.83
C LYS A 72 -4.21 1.68 3.42
N LYS A 73 -3.26 2.52 3.03
CA LYS A 73 -2.53 2.38 1.76
C LYS A 73 -1.52 1.24 1.86
N LEU A 74 -1.46 0.42 0.83
CA LEU A 74 -0.47 -0.63 0.63
C LEU A 74 0.54 -0.15 -0.42
N ALA A 75 1.75 0.16 0.02
CA ALA A 75 2.86 0.62 -0.83
C ALA A 75 4.13 -0.21 -0.54
N PRO A 76 4.12 -1.50 -0.93
CA PRO A 76 5.06 -2.51 -0.44
C PRO A 76 6.43 -2.47 -1.12
N GLU A 77 6.92 -1.30 -1.53
CA GLU A 77 8.22 -1.20 -2.21
C GLU A 77 9.36 -1.65 -1.28
N GLY A 78 10.19 -2.59 -1.76
CA GLY A 78 11.22 -3.24 -0.96
C GLY A 78 10.72 -4.39 -0.08
N GLU A 79 9.41 -4.63 -0.01
CA GLU A 79 8.86 -5.75 0.76
C GLU A 79 8.81 -7.04 -0.08
N LYS A 80 8.72 -8.19 0.60
CA LYS A 80 8.47 -9.46 -0.07
C LYS A 80 7.07 -9.47 -0.67
N PHE A 81 6.95 -9.96 -1.90
CA PHE A 81 5.65 -10.15 -2.54
C PHE A 81 4.75 -11.09 -1.72
N ASP A 82 3.54 -10.63 -1.40
CA ASP A 82 2.48 -11.40 -0.75
C ASP A 82 1.24 -11.41 -1.67
N PRO A 83 0.85 -12.57 -2.23
CA PRO A 83 -0.33 -12.69 -3.10
C PRO A 83 -1.66 -12.29 -2.44
N ASN A 84 -1.72 -12.26 -1.10
CA ASN A 84 -2.94 -11.84 -0.40
C ASN A 84 -3.17 -10.32 -0.50
N PHE A 85 -2.09 -9.54 -0.64
CA PHE A 85 -2.13 -8.07 -0.63
C PHE A 85 -1.69 -7.46 -1.96
N HIS A 86 -0.92 -8.20 -2.78
CA HIS A 86 -0.25 -7.70 -3.96
C HIS A 86 -0.65 -8.51 -5.21
N GLN A 87 -0.68 -7.82 -6.35
CA GLN A 87 -0.87 -8.40 -7.67
C GLN A 87 0.38 -8.11 -8.51
N ALA A 88 1.15 -9.16 -8.81
CA ALA A 88 2.34 -9.03 -9.64
C ALA A 88 1.94 -8.81 -11.11
N MET A 89 2.30 -7.65 -11.65
CA MET A 89 1.99 -7.25 -13.03
C MET A 89 3.08 -7.66 -14.00
N PHE A 90 4.34 -7.60 -13.56
CA PHE A 90 5.51 -7.96 -14.36
C PHE A 90 6.70 -8.26 -13.46
N GLU A 91 7.71 -8.89 -14.06
CA GLU A 91 9.00 -9.17 -13.43
C GLU A 91 10.05 -8.19 -13.96
N VAL A 92 10.90 -7.68 -13.05
CA VAL A 92 12.02 -6.80 -13.37
C VAL A 92 13.33 -7.55 -13.12
N PRO A 93 14.20 -7.75 -14.13
CA PRO A 93 15.53 -8.29 -13.92
C PRO A 93 16.32 -7.42 -12.96
N ASN A 94 16.66 -7.95 -11.79
CA ASN A 94 17.46 -7.26 -10.79
C ASN A 94 18.27 -8.30 -9.99
N PRO A 95 19.59 -8.42 -10.24
CA PRO A 95 20.44 -9.39 -9.55
C PRO A 95 20.83 -8.93 -8.13
N GLU A 96 20.62 -7.67 -7.78
CA GLU A 96 21.03 -7.08 -6.50
C GLU A 96 20.00 -7.29 -5.40
N VAL A 97 18.72 -7.47 -5.76
CA VAL A 97 17.60 -7.57 -4.83
C VAL A 97 17.06 -9.00 -4.81
N PRO A 98 16.71 -9.58 -3.64
CA PRO A 98 16.21 -10.94 -3.58
C PRO A 98 15.02 -11.19 -4.50
N ALA A 99 14.99 -12.35 -5.15
CA ALA A 99 13.91 -12.72 -6.06
C ALA A 99 12.55 -12.72 -5.34
N GLY A 100 11.53 -12.13 -5.98
CA GLY A 100 10.19 -11.98 -5.42
C GLY A 100 10.02 -10.78 -4.47
N THR A 101 11.01 -9.89 -4.36
CA THR A 101 10.85 -8.59 -3.71
C THR A 101 10.09 -7.64 -4.63
N VAL A 102 9.17 -6.84 -4.09
CA VAL A 102 8.53 -5.77 -4.84
C VAL A 102 9.56 -4.67 -5.08
N VAL A 103 9.79 -4.33 -6.35
CA VAL A 103 10.74 -3.29 -6.75
C VAL A 103 10.07 -2.07 -7.35
N GLN A 104 8.78 -2.15 -7.64
CA GLN A 104 8.01 -1.04 -8.18
C GLN A 104 6.54 -1.20 -7.78
N VAL A 105 5.93 -0.12 -7.32
CA VAL A 105 4.48 -0.03 -7.13
C VAL A 105 3.89 0.73 -8.32
N VAL A 106 3.13 0.03 -9.16
CA VAL A 106 2.45 0.60 -10.33
C VAL A 106 1.16 1.30 -9.91
N GLN A 107 0.41 0.66 -9.02
CA GLN A 107 -0.78 1.24 -8.41
C GLN A 107 -0.80 0.84 -6.93
N PRO A 108 -0.99 1.81 -6.02
CA PRO A 108 -1.11 1.49 -4.61
C PRO A 108 -2.36 0.65 -4.35
N GLY A 109 -2.20 -0.35 -3.49
CA GLY A 109 -3.29 -1.14 -2.95
C GLY A 109 -3.91 -0.46 -1.73
N TYR A 110 -5.04 -0.97 -1.28
CA TYR A 110 -5.67 -0.48 -0.05
C TYR A 110 -6.37 -1.62 0.70
N SER A 111 -6.35 -1.54 2.01
CA SER A 111 -7.04 -2.45 2.92
C SER A 111 -7.88 -1.68 3.93
N ILE A 112 -8.90 -2.31 4.50
CA ILE A 112 -9.62 -1.84 5.68
C ILE A 112 -9.60 -2.96 6.71
N GLY A 113 -9.07 -2.69 7.90
CA GLY A 113 -8.75 -3.76 8.86
C GLY A 113 -7.85 -4.84 8.21
N GLU A 114 -8.30 -6.09 8.25
CA GLU A 114 -7.61 -7.23 7.62
C GLU A 114 -8.08 -7.50 6.17
N ARG A 115 -9.07 -6.76 5.68
CA ARG A 115 -9.68 -6.99 4.36
C ARG A 115 -9.03 -6.13 3.30
N VAL A 116 -8.54 -6.75 2.24
CA VAL A 116 -8.06 -6.03 1.05
C VAL A 116 -9.25 -5.46 0.27
N LEU A 117 -9.25 -4.14 0.06
CA LEU A 117 -10.21 -3.45 -0.78
C LEU A 117 -9.83 -3.58 -2.25
N ARG A 118 -8.54 -3.37 -2.55
CA ARG A 118 -7.88 -3.68 -3.82
C ARG A 118 -6.40 -4.02 -3.57
N PRO A 119 -5.82 -4.99 -4.27
CA PRO A 119 -4.40 -5.31 -4.11
C PRO A 119 -3.52 -4.20 -4.68
N ALA A 120 -2.27 -4.11 -4.20
CA ALA A 120 -1.27 -3.26 -4.82
C ALA A 120 -0.78 -3.92 -6.12
N MET A 121 -0.81 -3.20 -7.24
CA MET A 121 -0.25 -3.69 -8.49
C MET A 121 1.25 -3.40 -8.51
N VAL A 122 2.07 -4.44 -8.62
CA VAL A 122 3.51 -4.36 -8.36
C VAL A 122 4.35 -5.04 -9.43
N GLY A 123 5.55 -4.52 -9.64
CA GLY A 123 6.64 -5.21 -10.33
C GLY A 123 7.53 -5.93 -9.31
N VAL A 124 7.91 -7.18 -9.58
CA VAL A 124 8.74 -7.99 -8.66
C VAL A 124 10.12 -8.30 -9.25
N ALA A 125 11.14 -8.36 -8.41
CA ALA A 125 12.50 -8.69 -8.82
C ALA A 125 12.61 -10.14 -9.31
N LYS A 126 13.33 -10.32 -10.41
CA LYS A 126 13.75 -11.61 -10.97
C LYS A 126 15.26 -11.66 -11.05
N GLY A 127 15.86 -12.75 -10.55
CA GLY A 127 17.26 -13.07 -10.80
C GLY A 127 18.25 -12.77 -9.67
N GLY A 128 17.86 -12.04 -8.63
CA GLY A 128 18.68 -11.91 -7.43
C GLY A 128 18.62 -13.14 -6.51
N PRO A 129 19.35 -13.12 -5.38
CA PRO A 129 19.45 -14.25 -4.47
C PRO A 129 18.06 -14.75 -4.07
N LYS A 130 17.86 -16.07 -4.05
CA LYS A 130 16.61 -16.64 -3.55
C LYS A 130 16.53 -16.30 -2.06
N ALA A 131 15.54 -15.52 -1.64
CA ALA A 131 15.33 -15.23 -0.22
C ALA A 131 15.11 -16.55 0.53
N THR A 132 16.11 -17.00 1.29
CA THR A 132 15.99 -18.15 2.19
C THR A 132 14.97 -17.81 3.25
N ALA A 133 13.98 -18.70 3.41
CA ALA A 133 12.87 -18.52 4.32
C ALA A 133 13.30 -18.75 5.77
N GLU A 134 14.19 -17.94 6.32
CA GLU A 134 14.67 -18.07 7.71
C GLU A 134 15.07 -16.70 8.27
N ALA A 135 14.08 -16.02 8.85
CA ALA A 135 14.27 -15.01 9.90
C ALA A 135 13.00 -14.89 10.76
N LYS A 136 12.44 -16.03 11.17
CA LYS A 136 11.74 -16.06 12.45
C LYS A 136 12.86 -16.14 13.49
N VAL A 137 13.23 -15.00 14.05
CA VAL A 137 14.10 -14.96 15.23
C VAL A 137 13.27 -15.54 16.37
N GLU A 138 13.43 -16.83 16.64
CA GLU A 138 13.01 -17.41 17.91
C GLU A 138 13.89 -16.77 19.00
N PRO A 139 13.29 -16.22 20.08
CA PRO A 139 14.08 -15.79 21.22
C PRO A 139 14.73 -17.04 21.82
N GLY A 140 16.06 -17.09 21.75
CA GLY A 140 16.86 -18.17 22.34
C GLY A 140 16.57 -18.32 23.84
N PRO A 141 16.76 -19.53 24.40
CA PRO A 141 16.40 -19.81 25.79
C PRO A 141 17.17 -18.89 26.73
N VAL A 142 16.44 -18.28 27.68
CA VAL A 142 17.02 -17.52 28.77
C VAL A 142 17.90 -18.46 29.58
N ASN A 143 19.21 -18.21 29.61
CA ASN A 143 20.14 -18.99 30.39
C ASN A 143 19.97 -18.61 31.87
N GLU A 144 19.30 -19.47 32.66
CA GLU A 144 19.04 -19.29 34.11
C GLU A 144 20.28 -19.42 35.01
N GLN A 145 21.49 -19.41 34.46
CA GLN A 145 22.74 -19.62 35.21
C GLN A 145 23.64 -18.39 35.34
N ALA A 146 23.17 -17.19 35.00
CA ALA A 146 23.80 -15.95 35.46
C ALA A 146 23.34 -15.61 36.89
N GLU A 147 24.09 -16.11 37.87
CA GLU A 147 24.53 -15.39 39.08
C GLU A 147 23.42 -14.69 39.90
N LYS A 148 22.96 -15.13 41.07
CA LYS A 148 23.55 -15.85 42.21
C LYS A 148 24.89 -15.34 42.77
N ASP A 149 25.49 -14.33 42.17
CA ASP A 149 26.68 -13.64 42.70
C ASP A 149 26.56 -12.10 42.55
N ALA A 150 25.42 -11.56 42.98
CA ALA A 150 25.24 -10.12 43.25
C ALA A 150 24.39 -9.91 44.52
#